data_AF-A0A5E4HSN0-F1
#
_entry.id   AF-A0A5E4HSN0-F1
#
_cell.length_a   1.000
_cell.length_b   1.000
_cell.length_c   1.000
_cell.angle_alpha   90.00
_cell.angle_beta   90.00
_cell.angle_gamma   90.00
#
_symmetry.space_group_name_H-M   'P 1'
#
loop_
_entity.id
_entity.type
_entity.pdbx_description
1 polymer ?
#
loop_
_entity_poly.entity_id
_entity_poly.type
_entity_poly.pdbx_seq_one_letter_code
_entity_poly.pdbx_strand_id
1 'polypeptide(L)'
;MTYVPVNVAAYTASFAGAIAGMAVSGWIVDPTSADYSNATLVAGAFAQEFDTVWNNATQLNNLEISAINSIVQEDFSGRGPSPFSSPQFQDPTNWTVAAKACAALVLESDIFFANQGINPGTPGGGGGLAPAVNLIVNVQNGGNDLTGDGTASKPFLTINRACTLIRSLGNASSAIRYTILLGSGRFNAQAVTLTDWTYVVGASIEGTRVTFSSITLGPEWTANVDHRSGFQNMTVSGGITIDFNPVSSNQGKVRFDSVVFNDAWTFLAFSPINQVLLNNVFMFAGYNQTGINVVAWASIVAAGTIAMTSINDGRNIQTLAAFIGSGLQCAITETWTASGGANSVASTFIAGSCNGTLTLDGAQATVDPASSPIAFPGGVTLLNGAPDPRKNLTGAKGGNAALASVCTQLAATGAFKDSTT
;
A
#
# COMPACT_ATOMS: atom_id res chain seq x y z
N MET A 1 38.11 27.08 -6.07
CA MET A 1 36.69 26.71 -6.30
C MET A 1 36.43 25.44 -5.52
N THR A 2 35.31 25.34 -4.82
CA THR A 2 34.93 24.11 -4.10
C THR A 2 34.69 23.00 -5.13
N TYR A 3 35.33 21.84 -4.96
CA TYR A 3 35.10 20.68 -5.82
C TYR A 3 33.66 20.19 -5.68
N VAL A 4 33.03 19.83 -6.81
CA VAL A 4 31.67 19.24 -6.83
C VAL A 4 31.81 17.80 -7.32
N PRO A 5 31.53 16.80 -6.47
CA PRO A 5 31.69 15.40 -6.86
C PRO A 5 30.79 15.00 -8.05
N VAL A 6 31.36 14.24 -8.99
CA VAL A 6 30.63 13.59 -10.09
C VAL A 6 29.80 12.44 -9.54
N ASN A 7 30.38 11.65 -8.62
CA ASN A 7 29.71 10.57 -7.92
C ASN A 7 29.89 10.74 -6.40
N VAL A 8 28.84 11.24 -5.74
CA VAL A 8 28.87 11.48 -4.29
C VAL A 8 29.17 10.20 -3.50
N ALA A 9 28.72 9.04 -3.96
CA ALA A 9 28.98 7.76 -3.27
C ALA A 9 30.44 7.33 -3.40
N ALA A 10 31.04 7.45 -4.60
CA ALA A 10 32.46 7.14 -4.81
C ALA A 10 33.37 8.09 -4.02
N TYR A 11 33.08 9.39 -4.05
CA TYR A 11 33.80 10.40 -3.27
C TYR A 11 33.73 10.12 -1.77
N THR A 12 32.53 9.87 -1.24
CA THR A 12 32.37 9.65 0.22
C THR A 12 32.95 8.32 0.69
N ALA A 13 32.85 7.25 -0.10
CA ALA A 13 33.47 5.97 0.22
C ALA A 13 35.00 6.03 0.17
N SER A 14 35.59 6.68 -0.84
CA SER A 14 37.05 6.85 -0.91
C SER A 14 37.57 7.75 0.21
N PHE A 15 36.87 8.83 0.54
CA PHE A 15 37.19 9.67 1.70
C PHE A 15 37.18 8.87 3.01
N ALA A 16 36.13 8.07 3.23
CA ALA A 16 35.99 7.25 4.43
C ALA A 16 37.08 6.18 4.53
N GLY A 17 37.39 5.49 3.43
CA GLY A 17 38.51 4.55 3.35
C GLY A 17 39.85 5.21 3.71
N ALA A 18 40.14 6.38 3.14
CA ALA A 18 41.40 7.08 3.41
C ALA A 18 41.53 7.46 4.89
N ILE A 19 40.46 8.00 5.49
CA ILE A 19 40.41 8.31 6.93
C ILE A 19 40.63 7.04 7.78
N ALA A 20 40.00 5.93 7.43
CA ALA A 20 40.18 4.66 8.14
C ALA A 20 41.62 4.14 8.06
N GLY A 21 42.25 4.18 6.88
CA GLY A 21 43.64 3.74 6.71
C GLY A 21 44.65 4.62 7.46
N MET A 22 44.42 5.94 7.47
CA MET A 22 45.20 6.88 8.28
C MET A 22 45.02 6.61 9.78
N ALA A 23 43.79 6.33 10.23
CA ALA A 23 43.52 5.99 11.62
C ALA A 23 44.32 4.77 12.09
N VAL A 24 44.38 3.70 11.28
CA VAL A 24 45.17 2.49 11.57
C VAL A 24 46.67 2.79 11.63
N SER A 25 47.14 3.73 10.81
CA SER A 25 48.55 4.12 10.72
C SER A 25 49.04 5.03 11.86
N GLY A 26 48.25 5.18 12.93
CA GLY A 26 48.60 5.98 14.11
C GLY A 26 48.36 7.47 13.95
N TRP A 27 47.51 7.88 13.00
CA TRP A 27 47.18 9.30 12.79
C TRP A 27 46.23 9.84 13.86
N ILE A 28 45.49 8.97 14.56
CA ILE A 28 44.62 9.34 15.68
C ILE A 28 45.41 9.27 16.99
N VAL A 29 45.79 10.42 17.53
CA VAL A 29 46.61 10.52 18.75
C VAL A 29 45.87 11.06 19.97
N ASP A 30 44.75 11.79 19.82
CA ASP A 30 44.04 12.43 20.93
C ASP A 30 42.56 12.76 20.57
N PRO A 31 41.72 13.32 21.46
CA PRO A 31 40.31 13.58 21.16
C PRO A 31 40.02 14.94 20.49
N THR A 32 41.04 15.76 20.21
CA THR A 32 40.91 17.14 19.72
C THR A 32 40.65 17.15 18.22
N SER A 33 39.40 17.44 17.84
CA SER A 33 39.00 17.45 16.42
C SER A 33 39.85 18.35 15.49
N ALA A 34 40.41 19.44 16.01
CA ALA A 34 41.21 20.40 15.23
C ALA A 34 42.52 19.81 14.68
N ASP A 35 43.09 18.83 15.40
CA ASP A 35 44.37 18.21 15.04
C ASP A 35 44.25 17.30 13.80
N TYR A 36 43.02 16.97 13.40
CA TYR A 36 42.71 16.16 12.23
C TYR A 36 42.44 16.95 10.96
N SER A 37 42.53 18.29 11.00
CA SER A 37 42.31 19.16 9.84
C SER A 37 43.17 18.76 8.64
N ASN A 38 44.47 18.56 8.82
CA ASN A 38 45.36 18.13 7.74
C ASN A 38 45.02 16.73 7.21
N ALA A 39 44.64 15.78 8.08
CA ALA A 39 44.22 14.45 7.65
C ALA A 39 42.95 14.52 6.78
N THR A 40 41.98 15.34 7.16
CA THR A 40 40.77 15.55 6.35
C THR A 40 41.05 16.23 5.02
N LEU A 41 42.03 17.16 4.95
CA LEU A 41 42.46 17.76 3.69
C LEU A 41 43.12 16.74 2.76
N VAL A 42 43.97 15.86 3.31
CA VAL A 42 44.61 14.78 2.54
C VAL A 42 43.58 13.77 2.03
N ALA A 43 42.65 13.32 2.89
CA ALA A 43 41.56 12.44 2.47
C ALA A 43 40.67 13.09 1.40
N GLY A 44 40.37 14.38 1.55
CA GLY A 44 39.61 15.15 0.57
C GLY A 44 40.32 15.26 -0.77
N ALA A 45 41.63 15.53 -0.77
CA ALA A 45 42.44 15.60 -1.98
C ALA A 45 42.47 14.25 -2.72
N PHE A 46 42.66 13.14 -2.00
CA PHE A 46 42.59 11.80 -2.58
C PHE A 46 41.19 11.48 -3.13
N ALA A 47 40.13 11.74 -2.36
CA ALA A 47 38.76 11.45 -2.77
C ALA A 47 38.33 12.26 -4.00
N GLN A 48 38.78 13.51 -4.11
CA GLN A 48 38.59 14.35 -5.30
C GLN A 48 39.23 13.71 -6.53
N GLU A 49 40.48 13.27 -6.42
CA GLU A 49 41.18 12.63 -7.53
C GLU A 49 40.57 11.27 -7.87
N PHE A 50 40.16 10.48 -6.86
CA PHE A 50 39.44 9.22 -7.05
C PHE A 50 38.14 9.42 -7.83
N ASP A 51 37.33 10.40 -7.44
CA ASP A 51 36.07 10.71 -8.11
C ASP A 51 36.30 11.25 -9.54
N THR A 52 37.36 12.03 -9.76
CA THR A 52 37.78 12.49 -11.09
C THR A 52 38.20 11.34 -11.99
N VAL A 53 38.83 10.30 -11.45
CA VAL A 53 39.19 9.09 -12.19
C VAL A 53 37.97 8.21 -12.44
N TRP A 54 37.09 8.07 -11.45
CA TRP A 54 35.87 7.29 -11.56
C TRP A 54 34.95 7.85 -12.65
N ASN A 55 34.79 9.18 -12.68
CA ASN A 55 34.11 9.98 -13.72
C ASN A 55 32.79 9.39 -14.25
N ASN A 56 32.03 8.75 -13.36
CA ASN A 56 30.79 8.07 -13.71
C ASN A 56 29.73 8.40 -12.65
N ALA A 57 28.70 9.14 -13.05
CA ALA A 57 27.60 9.56 -12.18
C ALA A 57 26.60 8.44 -11.85
N THR A 58 26.77 7.24 -12.42
CA THR A 58 25.90 6.08 -12.15
C THR A 58 25.97 5.69 -10.68
N GLN A 59 24.83 5.32 -10.09
CA GLN A 59 24.76 4.89 -8.71
C GLN A 59 25.61 3.63 -8.49
N LEU A 60 26.50 3.67 -7.49
CA LEU A 60 27.33 2.52 -7.13
C LEU A 60 26.49 1.39 -6.53
N ASN A 61 26.92 0.15 -6.73
CA ASN A 61 26.38 -1.02 -6.08
C ASN A 61 26.99 -1.25 -4.65
N ASN A 62 26.43 -2.15 -3.83
CA ASN A 62 26.92 -2.38 -2.46
C ASN A 62 28.36 -2.94 -2.42
N LEU A 63 28.71 -3.76 -3.40
CA LEU A 63 30.03 -4.35 -3.52
C LEU A 63 31.05 -3.25 -3.85
N GLU A 64 30.78 -2.40 -4.83
CA GLU A 64 31.64 -1.27 -5.22
C GLU A 64 31.92 -0.36 -4.02
N ILE A 65 30.90 0.03 -3.25
CA ILE A 65 31.09 0.88 -2.06
C ILE A 65 31.98 0.19 -1.02
N SER A 66 31.76 -1.10 -0.76
CA SER A 66 32.54 -1.86 0.21
C SER A 66 33.98 -2.06 -0.25
N ALA A 67 34.18 -2.31 -1.55
CA ALA A 67 35.47 -2.47 -2.19
C ALA A 67 36.26 -1.16 -2.16
N ILE A 68 35.64 -0.03 -2.54
CA ILE A 68 36.28 1.30 -2.47
C ILE A 68 36.77 1.59 -1.04
N ASN A 69 35.91 1.41 -0.03
CA ASN A 69 36.30 1.64 1.36
C ASN A 69 37.51 0.78 1.76
N SER A 70 37.46 -0.53 1.46
CA SER A 70 38.48 -1.48 1.90
C SER A 70 39.81 -1.26 1.16
N ILE A 71 39.77 -1.09 -0.15
CA ILE A 71 40.98 -0.90 -0.98
C ILE A 71 41.67 0.40 -0.61
N VAL A 72 40.91 1.49 -0.46
CA VAL A 72 41.49 2.79 -0.10
C VAL A 72 42.01 2.77 1.35
N GLN A 73 41.31 2.10 2.27
CA GLN A 73 41.82 1.89 3.62
C GLN A 73 43.18 1.20 3.60
N GLU A 74 43.33 0.12 2.83
CA GLU A 74 44.60 -0.60 2.75
C GLU A 74 45.69 0.21 2.05
N ASP A 75 45.38 1.02 1.03
CA ASP A 75 46.37 1.91 0.41
C ASP A 75 46.94 2.94 1.41
N PHE A 76 46.11 3.42 2.34
CA PHE A 76 46.54 4.34 3.40
C PHE A 76 47.11 3.62 4.65
N SER A 77 46.89 2.32 4.79
CA SER A 77 47.42 1.51 5.89
C SER A 77 48.94 1.41 5.79
N GLY A 78 49.64 1.67 6.89
CA GLY A 78 51.10 1.71 6.94
C GLY A 78 51.73 2.96 6.33
N ARG A 79 50.96 3.90 5.77
CA ARG A 79 51.48 5.23 5.42
C ARG A 79 51.67 6.00 6.72
N GLY A 80 52.93 6.03 7.19
CA GLY A 80 53.29 6.74 8.40
C GLY A 80 52.93 8.24 8.34
N PRO A 81 52.89 8.91 9.51
CA PRO A 81 52.48 10.31 9.67
C PRO A 81 53.47 11.35 9.10
N SER A 82 54.05 11.10 7.92
CA SER A 82 54.99 12.02 7.24
C SER A 82 54.45 13.47 7.24
N PRO A 83 55.30 14.51 7.25
CA PRO A 83 54.94 15.84 7.73
C PRO A 83 53.64 16.35 7.07
N PHE A 84 52.56 16.30 7.85
CA PHE A 84 51.16 16.50 7.41
C PHE A 84 50.89 17.89 6.84
N SER A 85 51.77 18.84 7.19
CA SER A 85 51.74 20.20 6.70
C SER A 85 52.37 20.35 5.32
N SER A 86 52.89 19.27 4.71
CA SER A 86 53.42 19.33 3.35
C SER A 86 52.27 19.62 2.39
N PRO A 87 52.28 20.76 1.67
CA PRO A 87 51.26 21.08 0.69
C PRO A 87 51.15 20.03 -0.42
N GLN A 88 52.20 19.22 -0.62
CA GLN A 88 52.22 18.15 -1.60
C GLN A 88 51.12 17.11 -1.36
N PHE A 89 50.83 16.72 -0.12
CA PHE A 89 49.79 15.72 0.16
C PHE A 89 48.37 16.28 0.09
N GLN A 90 48.23 17.61 0.11
CA GLN A 90 46.94 18.30 0.04
C GLN A 90 46.55 18.65 -1.40
N ASP A 91 47.45 18.46 -2.36
CA ASP A 91 47.18 18.64 -3.79
C ASP A 91 46.62 17.33 -4.39
N PRO A 92 45.39 17.33 -4.93
CA PRO A 92 44.78 16.15 -5.54
C PRO A 92 45.63 15.51 -6.64
N THR A 93 46.37 16.30 -7.40
CA THR A 93 47.15 15.80 -8.56
C THR A 93 48.31 14.89 -8.16
N ASN A 94 48.76 14.96 -6.90
CA ASN A 94 49.78 14.05 -6.37
C ASN A 94 49.22 12.65 -6.05
N TRP A 95 47.90 12.48 -6.07
CA TRP A 95 47.22 11.21 -5.79
C TRP A 95 46.82 10.45 -7.06
N THR A 96 47.02 11.01 -8.26
CA THR A 96 46.51 10.44 -9.53
C THR A 96 46.88 8.97 -9.72
N VAL A 97 48.13 8.58 -9.42
CA VAL A 97 48.57 7.18 -9.60
C VAL A 97 47.86 6.24 -8.61
N ALA A 98 47.80 6.62 -7.34
CA ALA A 98 47.17 5.81 -6.30
C ALA A 98 45.65 5.70 -6.50
N ALA A 99 44.99 6.82 -6.80
CA ALA A 99 43.57 6.89 -7.11
C ALA A 99 43.21 6.02 -8.32
N LYS A 100 44.02 6.09 -9.41
CA LYS A 100 43.85 5.21 -10.58
C LYS A 100 44.01 3.74 -10.26
N ALA A 101 45.00 3.38 -9.45
CA ALA A 101 45.20 1.98 -9.06
C ALA A 101 44.02 1.45 -8.24
N CYS A 102 43.53 2.22 -7.27
CA CYS A 102 42.39 1.83 -6.44
C CYS A 102 41.11 1.68 -7.29
N ALA A 103 40.80 2.67 -8.13
CA ALA A 103 39.62 2.63 -9.00
C ALA A 103 39.67 1.47 -9.99
N ALA A 104 40.83 1.21 -10.60
CA ALA A 104 41.02 0.09 -11.53
C ALA A 104 40.78 -1.28 -10.86
N LEU A 105 41.22 -1.45 -9.61
CA LEU A 105 41.00 -2.69 -8.87
C LEU A 105 39.52 -2.94 -8.55
N VAL A 106 38.76 -1.88 -8.25
CA VAL A 106 37.30 -1.97 -8.06
C VAL A 106 36.62 -2.37 -9.37
N LEU A 107 36.93 -1.69 -10.47
CA LEU A 107 36.34 -1.96 -11.78
C LEU A 107 36.65 -3.37 -12.30
N GLU A 108 37.87 -3.88 -12.08
CA GLU A 108 38.23 -5.25 -12.44
C GLU A 108 37.43 -6.27 -11.61
N SER A 109 37.15 -5.96 -10.34
CA SER A 109 36.29 -6.79 -9.49
C SER A 109 34.87 -6.87 -10.05
N ASP A 110 34.31 -5.74 -10.51
CA ASP A 110 32.98 -5.73 -11.15
C ASP A 110 32.95 -6.56 -12.44
N ILE A 111 33.99 -6.47 -13.27
CA ILE A 111 34.14 -7.29 -14.48
C ILE A 111 34.15 -8.78 -14.11
N PHE A 112 34.88 -9.17 -13.06
CA PHE A 112 34.92 -10.55 -12.60
C PHE A 112 33.53 -11.06 -12.21
N PHE A 113 32.78 -10.32 -11.40
CA PHE A 113 31.43 -10.74 -10.98
C PHE A 113 30.42 -10.76 -12.13
N ALA A 114 30.49 -9.78 -13.03
CA ALA A 114 29.66 -9.75 -14.24
C ALA A 114 29.89 -10.99 -15.12
N ASN A 115 31.15 -11.44 -15.25
CA ASN A 115 31.49 -12.66 -15.99
C ASN A 115 30.95 -13.95 -15.33
N GLN A 116 30.66 -13.92 -14.03
CA GLN A 116 30.02 -15.01 -13.31
C GLN A 116 28.48 -14.91 -13.31
N GLY A 117 27.90 -13.90 -13.98
CA GLY A 117 26.47 -13.63 -13.95
C GLY A 117 25.95 -13.13 -12.59
N ILE A 118 26.85 -12.66 -11.72
CA ILE A 118 26.52 -12.12 -10.40
C ILE A 118 26.30 -10.61 -10.56
N ASN A 119 25.12 -10.14 -10.19
CA ASN A 119 24.80 -8.71 -10.14
C ASN A 119 24.70 -8.25 -8.67
N PRO A 120 25.72 -7.58 -8.11
CA PRO A 120 25.68 -7.08 -6.75
C PRO A 120 24.55 -6.06 -6.59
N GLY A 121 23.66 -6.27 -5.62
CA GLY A 121 22.53 -5.36 -5.41
C GLY A 121 22.97 -3.91 -5.18
N THR A 122 22.22 -2.97 -5.76
CA THR A 122 22.38 -1.54 -5.50
C THR A 122 22.08 -1.25 -4.02
N PRO A 123 22.79 -0.32 -3.34
CA PRO A 123 22.47 0.10 -1.99
C PRO A 123 21.08 0.71 -1.96
N GLY A 124 20.09 -0.11 -1.59
CA GLY A 124 18.91 0.36 -0.90
C GLY A 124 19.34 0.69 0.52
N GLY A 125 19.41 1.97 0.88
CA GLY A 125 19.73 2.39 2.24
C GLY A 125 18.79 1.73 3.25
N GLY A 126 19.36 0.92 4.15
CA GLY A 126 18.70 0.42 5.36
C GLY A 126 17.99 -0.94 5.19
N GLY A 127 18.59 -1.99 5.78
CA GLY A 127 17.95 -3.22 6.25
C GLY A 127 16.61 -3.57 5.62
N GLY A 128 16.59 -3.85 4.32
CA GLY A 128 15.40 -4.37 3.65
C GLY A 128 14.97 -5.61 4.40
N LEU A 129 13.81 -5.52 5.06
CA LEU A 129 13.15 -6.65 5.70
C LEU A 129 13.13 -7.77 4.66
N ALA A 130 13.95 -8.81 4.88
CA ALA A 130 13.85 -10.02 4.08
C ALA A 130 12.38 -10.43 4.11
N PRO A 131 11.75 -10.76 2.96
CA PRO A 131 10.32 -11.00 2.91
C PRO A 131 10.01 -12.24 3.74
N ALA A 132 9.72 -12.03 5.01
CA ALA A 132 8.99 -12.98 5.81
C ALA A 132 7.63 -13.11 5.14
N VAL A 133 7.13 -14.34 5.08
CA VAL A 133 5.79 -14.67 4.58
C VAL A 133 4.66 -13.84 5.25
N ASN A 134 4.96 -13.15 6.35
CA ASN A 134 4.10 -12.14 6.98
C ASN A 134 4.95 -10.96 7.48
N LEU A 135 4.95 -9.83 6.75
CA LEU A 135 5.61 -8.61 7.19
C LEU A 135 4.60 -7.61 7.76
N ILE A 136 4.93 -7.05 8.92
CA ILE A 136 4.22 -5.94 9.54
C ILE A 136 5.03 -4.66 9.34
N VAL A 137 4.44 -3.69 8.65
CA VAL A 137 5.01 -2.37 8.41
C VAL A 137 4.34 -1.36 9.34
N ASN A 138 5.11 -0.70 10.19
CA ASN A 138 4.61 0.20 11.23
C ASN A 138 4.56 1.64 10.70
N VAL A 139 3.44 2.30 10.97
CA VAL A 139 3.18 3.70 10.62
C VAL A 139 2.71 4.45 11.87
N GLN A 140 3.34 5.58 12.19
CA GLN A 140 3.03 6.36 13.38
C GLN A 140 3.20 7.87 13.10
N ASN A 141 2.46 8.71 13.82
CA ASN A 141 2.56 10.17 13.70
C ASN A 141 3.96 10.73 14.04
N GLY A 142 4.76 10.01 14.82
CA GLY A 142 6.17 10.34 15.10
C GLY A 142 7.17 9.68 14.14
N GLY A 143 6.69 8.97 13.12
CA GLY A 143 7.52 8.29 12.14
C GLY A 143 8.17 9.24 11.14
N ASN A 144 8.97 8.68 10.23
CA ASN A 144 9.67 9.45 9.19
C ASN A 144 9.69 8.67 7.87
N ASP A 145 9.21 9.27 6.78
CA ASP A 145 9.17 8.58 5.49
C ASP A 145 10.53 8.54 4.75
N LEU A 146 11.46 9.41 5.14
CA LEU A 146 12.81 9.46 4.57
C LEU A 146 13.77 8.50 5.27
N THR A 147 13.70 8.42 6.61
CA THR A 147 14.65 7.65 7.43
C THR A 147 14.03 6.45 8.14
N GLY A 148 12.70 6.34 8.15
CA GLY A 148 12.01 5.16 8.65
C GLY A 148 12.24 3.96 7.74
N ASP A 149 12.17 2.76 8.31
CA ASP A 149 12.27 1.49 7.58
C ASP A 149 11.00 0.63 7.75
N GLY A 150 9.99 1.15 8.45
CA GLY A 150 8.74 0.45 8.72
C GLY A 150 8.82 -0.54 9.89
N THR A 151 9.95 -0.65 10.57
CA THR A 151 10.04 -1.38 11.83
C THR A 151 9.36 -0.61 12.96
N ALA A 152 9.07 -1.27 14.07
CA ALA A 152 8.45 -0.62 15.23
C ALA A 152 9.33 0.48 15.85
N SER A 153 10.66 0.37 15.75
CA SER A 153 11.60 1.36 16.28
C SER A 153 11.87 2.52 15.30
N LYS A 154 11.60 2.33 14.01
CA LYS A 154 11.73 3.35 12.96
C LYS A 154 10.51 3.33 12.03
N PRO A 155 9.31 3.66 12.56
CA PRO A 155 8.08 3.61 11.79
C PRO A 155 8.08 4.65 10.66
N PHE A 156 7.32 4.36 9.61
CA PHE A 156 7.00 5.37 8.60
C PHE A 156 6.02 6.41 9.16
N LEU A 157 5.97 7.58 8.53
CA LEU A 157 5.03 8.64 8.85
C LEU A 157 3.68 8.42 8.14
N THR A 158 3.69 7.90 6.91
CA THR A 158 2.49 7.79 6.08
C THR A 158 2.16 6.36 5.65
N ILE A 159 0.87 6.12 5.40
CA ILE A 159 0.37 4.85 4.85
C ILE A 159 0.94 4.64 3.44
N ASN A 160 1.03 5.71 2.64
CA ASN A 160 1.49 5.61 1.26
C ASN A 160 2.96 5.20 1.15
N ARG A 161 3.81 5.64 2.10
CA ARG A 161 5.20 5.18 2.16
C ARG A 161 5.27 3.68 2.46
N ALA A 162 4.46 3.19 3.39
CA ALA A 162 4.34 1.76 3.67
C ALA A 162 3.86 0.96 2.45
N CYS A 163 2.82 1.41 1.74
CA CYS A 163 2.38 0.79 0.49
C CYS A 163 3.47 0.79 -0.59
N THR A 164 4.26 1.87 -0.69
CA THR A 164 5.39 1.97 -1.63
C THR A 164 6.47 0.93 -1.32
N LEU A 165 6.83 0.76 -0.04
CA LEU A 165 7.75 -0.30 0.38
C LEU A 165 7.20 -1.68 -0.01
N ILE A 166 5.97 -2.00 0.39
CA ILE A 166 5.37 -3.32 0.13
C ILE A 166 5.33 -3.61 -1.37
N ARG A 167 4.90 -2.64 -2.19
CA ARG A 167 4.89 -2.78 -3.65
C ARG A 167 6.29 -3.04 -4.22
N SER A 168 7.33 -2.40 -3.67
CA SER A 168 8.71 -2.63 -4.11
C SER A 168 9.22 -4.04 -3.86
N LEU A 169 8.60 -4.80 -2.94
CA LEU A 169 8.93 -6.21 -2.72
C LEU A 169 8.40 -7.11 -3.84
N GLY A 170 7.33 -6.69 -4.54
CA GLY A 170 6.85 -7.33 -5.77
C GLY A 170 6.34 -8.77 -5.63
N ASN A 171 6.06 -9.23 -4.41
CA ASN A 171 5.77 -10.63 -4.10
C ASN A 171 4.47 -10.83 -3.29
N ALA A 172 3.65 -9.78 -3.13
CA ALA A 172 2.32 -9.86 -2.53
C ALA A 172 1.47 -10.89 -3.28
N SER A 173 0.80 -11.78 -2.55
CA SER A 173 0.00 -12.87 -3.13
C SER A 173 -1.02 -13.43 -2.14
N SER A 174 -1.83 -14.39 -2.58
CA SER A 174 -2.75 -15.12 -1.69
C SER A 174 -2.03 -15.80 -0.52
N ALA A 175 -0.76 -16.19 -0.71
CA ALA A 175 0.11 -16.83 0.29
C ALA A 175 0.98 -15.84 1.08
N ILE A 176 1.21 -14.63 0.56
CA ILE A 176 2.04 -13.59 1.20
C ILE A 176 1.20 -12.34 1.36
N ARG A 177 0.76 -12.09 2.59
CA ARG A 177 -0.09 -10.95 2.94
C ARG A 177 0.65 -9.99 3.85
N TYR A 178 0.49 -8.71 3.60
CA TYR A 178 1.15 -7.64 4.33
C TYR A 178 0.19 -6.94 5.28
N THR A 179 0.71 -6.51 6.43
CA THR A 179 -0.02 -5.67 7.38
C THR A 179 0.66 -4.31 7.48
N ILE A 180 -0.10 -3.23 7.33
CA ILE A 180 0.33 -1.88 7.72
C ILE A 180 -0.31 -1.58 9.06
N LEU A 181 0.48 -1.57 10.12
CA LEU A 181 0.01 -1.31 11.49
C LEU A 181 0.12 0.18 11.80
N LEU A 182 -1.02 0.82 12.00
CA LEU A 182 -1.11 2.21 12.43
C LEU A 182 -1.12 2.30 13.96
N GLY A 183 -0.26 3.16 14.51
CA GLY A 183 -0.36 3.56 15.92
C GLY A 183 -1.61 4.41 16.20
N SER A 184 -1.92 4.61 17.48
CA SER A 184 -2.99 5.51 17.88
C SER A 184 -2.72 6.95 17.45
N GLY A 185 -3.78 7.68 17.12
CA GLY A 185 -3.73 9.08 16.73
C GLY A 185 -4.54 9.39 15.48
N ARG A 186 -4.35 10.62 14.99
CA ARG A 186 -5.02 11.13 13.79
C ARG A 186 -4.02 11.25 12.64
N PHE A 187 -4.30 10.57 11.54
CA PHE A 187 -3.54 10.63 10.28
C PHE A 187 -4.36 11.45 9.28
N ASN A 188 -3.85 12.60 8.85
CA ASN A 188 -4.60 13.55 8.02
C ASN A 188 -4.20 13.48 6.55
N ALA A 189 -5.18 13.79 5.69
CA ALA A 189 -5.05 13.97 4.23
C ALA A 189 -4.17 12.92 3.54
N GLN A 190 -4.37 11.64 3.89
CA GLN A 190 -3.61 10.54 3.30
C GLN A 190 -4.11 10.28 1.88
N ALA A 191 -3.24 10.52 0.89
CA ALA A 191 -3.42 9.99 -0.45
C ALA A 191 -2.76 8.61 -0.48
N VAL A 192 -3.54 7.55 -0.72
CA VAL A 192 -3.05 6.17 -0.63
C VAL A 192 -3.21 5.48 -1.97
N THR A 193 -2.12 4.96 -2.52
CA THR A 193 -2.18 3.94 -3.58
C THR A 193 -2.13 2.57 -2.92
N LEU A 194 -3.31 1.99 -2.71
CA LEU A 194 -3.52 0.75 -1.97
C LEU A 194 -2.93 -0.44 -2.72
N THR A 195 -2.00 -1.12 -2.07
CA THR A 195 -1.39 -2.36 -2.57
C THR A 195 -2.32 -3.55 -2.42
N ASP A 196 -2.23 -4.52 -3.33
CA ASP A 196 -2.93 -5.80 -3.20
C ASP A 196 -2.37 -6.60 -2.00
N TRP A 197 -3.15 -7.57 -1.52
CA TRP A 197 -2.81 -8.44 -0.37
C TRP A 197 -2.33 -7.69 0.87
N THR A 198 -2.80 -6.45 1.05
CA THR A 198 -2.32 -5.53 2.08
C THR A 198 -3.47 -5.02 2.93
N TYR A 199 -3.35 -5.16 4.24
CA TYR A 199 -4.36 -4.73 5.21
C TYR A 199 -3.83 -3.61 6.08
N VAL A 200 -4.54 -2.48 6.10
CA VAL A 200 -4.23 -1.34 6.97
C VAL A 200 -5.01 -1.51 8.27
N VAL A 201 -4.31 -1.69 9.38
CA VAL A 201 -4.89 -2.05 10.68
C VAL A 201 -4.60 -0.93 11.66
N GLY A 202 -5.66 -0.31 12.20
CA GLY A 202 -5.56 0.65 13.28
C GLY A 202 -5.39 -0.01 14.64
N ALA A 203 -4.93 0.76 15.62
CA ALA A 203 -4.80 0.31 17.01
C ALA A 203 -6.17 -0.01 17.64
N SER A 204 -7.20 0.76 17.31
CA SER A 204 -8.60 0.51 17.69
C SER A 204 -9.53 1.47 16.92
N ILE A 205 -10.83 1.15 16.90
CA ILE A 205 -11.86 1.95 16.22
C ILE A 205 -11.79 3.44 16.59
N GLU A 206 -11.67 3.75 17.88
CA GLU A 206 -11.62 5.14 18.37
C GLU A 206 -10.18 5.65 18.53
N GLY A 207 -9.21 4.75 18.70
CA GLY A 207 -7.81 5.11 18.91
C GLY A 207 -7.10 5.52 17.64
N THR A 208 -7.53 5.05 16.47
CA THR A 208 -6.94 5.39 15.17
C THR A 208 -7.96 6.06 14.27
N ARG A 209 -7.69 7.30 13.87
CA ARG A 209 -8.52 8.04 12.90
C ARG A 209 -7.70 8.39 11.67
N VAL A 210 -8.21 8.02 10.49
CA VAL A 210 -7.60 8.37 9.21
C VAL A 210 -8.54 9.26 8.42
N THR A 211 -8.03 10.39 7.94
CA THR A 211 -8.69 11.22 6.94
C THR A 211 -7.97 11.01 5.62
N PHE A 212 -8.63 10.32 4.70
CA PHE A 212 -8.11 10.12 3.36
C PHE A 212 -8.44 11.34 2.50
N SER A 213 -7.49 11.73 1.64
CA SER A 213 -7.76 12.69 0.56
C SER A 213 -8.07 11.96 -0.75
N SER A 214 -7.52 10.77 -0.94
CA SER A 214 -7.84 9.85 -2.02
C SER A 214 -7.39 8.43 -1.69
N ILE A 215 -8.04 7.44 -2.29
CA ILE A 215 -7.55 6.07 -2.37
C ILE A 215 -7.58 5.67 -3.84
N THR A 216 -6.45 5.23 -4.36
CA THR A 216 -6.35 4.58 -5.67
C THR A 216 -5.88 3.14 -5.48
N LEU A 217 -6.26 2.25 -6.39
CA LEU A 217 -5.70 0.90 -6.42
C LEU A 217 -4.37 0.93 -7.18
N GLY A 218 -3.35 0.24 -6.68
CA GLY A 218 -2.04 0.18 -7.34
C GLY A 218 -2.06 -0.64 -8.64
N PRO A 219 -1.01 -0.52 -9.48
CA PRO A 219 -0.92 -1.22 -10.76
C PRO A 219 -0.91 -2.76 -10.63
N GLU A 220 -0.54 -3.28 -9.47
CA GLU A 220 -0.58 -4.70 -9.10
C GLU A 220 -1.97 -5.32 -9.14
N TRP A 221 -3.05 -4.52 -9.10
CA TRP A 221 -4.44 -4.98 -9.19
C TRP A 221 -4.82 -5.42 -10.62
N THR A 222 -4.05 -6.33 -11.18
CA THR A 222 -4.19 -6.83 -12.55
C THR A 222 -5.47 -7.66 -12.79
N ALA A 223 -5.79 -7.88 -14.07
CA ALA A 223 -6.95 -8.65 -14.49
C ALA A 223 -6.82 -10.14 -14.11
N ASN A 224 -7.95 -10.77 -13.80
CA ASN A 224 -8.10 -12.22 -13.53
C ASN A 224 -7.42 -12.78 -12.28
N VAL A 225 -7.09 -11.95 -11.30
CA VAL A 225 -6.62 -12.39 -9.99
C VAL A 225 -7.55 -11.85 -8.90
N ASP A 226 -7.85 -12.68 -7.89
CA ASP A 226 -8.63 -12.34 -6.70
C ASP A 226 -7.78 -11.50 -5.72
N HIS A 227 -7.34 -10.32 -6.15
CA HIS A 227 -6.60 -9.39 -5.29
C HIS A 227 -7.49 -8.94 -4.13
N ARG A 228 -6.95 -8.97 -2.91
CA ARG A 228 -7.68 -8.58 -1.71
C ARG A 228 -6.89 -7.63 -0.85
N SER A 229 -7.52 -6.55 -0.40
CA SER A 229 -6.94 -5.62 0.57
C SER A 229 -8.02 -5.08 1.49
N GLY A 230 -7.64 -4.28 2.49
CA GLY A 230 -8.67 -3.74 3.37
C GLY A 230 -8.19 -2.84 4.49
N PHE A 231 -9.16 -2.41 5.28
CA PHE A 231 -8.99 -1.54 6.44
C PHE A 231 -9.62 -2.19 7.66
N GLN A 232 -8.96 -2.10 8.81
CA GLN A 232 -9.42 -2.73 10.04
C GLN A 232 -9.22 -1.84 11.26
N ASN A 233 -10.11 -1.96 12.25
CA ASN A 233 -9.97 -1.38 13.59
C ASN A 233 -9.67 0.13 13.58
N MET A 234 -10.47 0.92 12.86
CA MET A 234 -10.22 2.36 12.74
C MET A 234 -11.48 3.17 12.39
N THR A 235 -11.39 4.47 12.61
CA THR A 235 -12.34 5.45 12.08
C THR A 235 -11.78 6.10 10.83
N VAL A 236 -12.54 6.12 9.74
CA VAL A 236 -12.16 6.72 8.46
C VAL A 236 -13.05 7.91 8.11
N SER A 237 -12.49 8.86 7.35
CA SER A 237 -13.15 10.10 6.89
C SER A 237 -12.57 10.56 5.55
N GLY A 238 -13.26 11.46 4.86
CA GLY A 238 -12.87 12.06 3.58
C GLY A 238 -13.81 11.76 2.41
N GLY A 239 -14.78 10.84 2.58
CA GLY A 239 -15.76 10.47 1.55
C GLY A 239 -15.11 10.01 0.24
N ILE A 240 -14.54 8.80 0.24
CA ILE A 240 -13.64 8.35 -0.83
C ILE A 240 -14.32 7.37 -1.78
N THR A 241 -13.84 7.37 -3.02
CA THR A 241 -14.19 6.37 -4.05
C THR A 241 -13.16 5.26 -4.08
N ILE A 242 -13.59 4.00 -3.98
CA ILE A 242 -12.82 2.83 -4.38
C ILE A 242 -13.27 2.44 -5.79
N ASP A 243 -12.38 2.58 -6.76
CA ASP A 243 -12.69 2.34 -8.17
C ASP A 243 -11.79 1.26 -8.77
N PHE A 244 -12.40 0.20 -9.27
CA PHE A 244 -11.72 -0.90 -9.94
C PHE A 244 -11.48 -0.64 -11.44
N ASN A 245 -12.11 0.37 -12.05
CA ASN A 245 -11.99 0.67 -13.47
C ASN A 245 -10.57 1.03 -13.91
N PRO A 246 -9.83 1.92 -13.20
CA PRO A 246 -8.49 2.33 -13.62
C PRO A 246 -7.48 1.17 -13.68
N VAL A 247 -7.69 0.12 -12.88
CA VAL A 247 -6.80 -1.05 -12.80
C VAL A 247 -7.35 -2.27 -13.56
N SER A 248 -8.55 -2.18 -14.15
CA SER A 248 -9.19 -3.28 -14.88
C SER A 248 -9.23 -4.60 -14.09
N SER A 249 -9.45 -4.52 -12.77
CA SER A 249 -9.41 -5.69 -11.90
C SER A 249 -10.72 -6.47 -11.98
N ASN A 250 -10.67 -7.69 -12.52
CA ASN A 250 -11.90 -8.50 -12.68
C ASN A 250 -12.45 -9.07 -11.37
N GLN A 251 -11.58 -9.42 -10.42
CA GLN A 251 -11.96 -10.17 -9.21
C GLN A 251 -11.54 -9.46 -7.91
N GLY A 252 -11.14 -8.19 -8.00
CA GLY A 252 -10.65 -7.43 -6.86
C GLY A 252 -11.70 -7.27 -5.76
N LYS A 253 -11.24 -7.36 -4.51
CA LYS A 253 -12.06 -7.24 -3.30
C LYS A 253 -11.43 -6.30 -2.29
N VAL A 254 -12.24 -5.42 -1.70
CA VAL A 254 -11.81 -4.57 -0.58
C VAL A 254 -12.65 -4.88 0.66
N ARG A 255 -11.98 -5.16 1.77
CA ARG A 255 -12.61 -5.51 3.05
C ARG A 255 -12.51 -4.37 4.06
N PHE A 256 -13.57 -4.17 4.82
CA PHE A 256 -13.62 -3.29 5.98
C PHE A 256 -14.07 -4.12 7.18
N ASP A 257 -13.24 -4.17 8.21
CA ASP A 257 -13.50 -4.95 9.42
C ASP A 257 -13.39 -4.09 10.66
N SER A 258 -14.48 -3.92 11.41
CA SER A 258 -14.46 -3.05 12.60
C SER A 258 -14.03 -1.63 12.22
N VAL A 259 -14.74 -1.03 11.26
CA VAL A 259 -14.47 0.29 10.70
C VAL A 259 -15.66 1.22 10.89
N VAL A 260 -15.39 2.47 11.27
CA VAL A 260 -16.38 3.55 11.33
C VAL A 260 -16.18 4.50 10.15
N PHE A 261 -17.21 4.67 9.32
CA PHE A 261 -17.25 5.63 8.22
C PHE A 261 -17.97 6.91 8.66
N ASN A 262 -17.23 8.01 8.77
CA ASN A 262 -17.82 9.33 9.08
C ASN A 262 -18.51 9.98 7.88
N ASP A 263 -18.03 9.70 6.67
CA ASP A 263 -18.50 10.29 5.42
C ASP A 263 -18.99 9.19 4.49
N ALA A 264 -19.74 9.55 3.44
CA ALA A 264 -20.27 8.59 2.48
C ALA A 264 -19.16 8.10 1.55
N TRP A 265 -19.02 6.78 1.41
CA TRP A 265 -18.05 6.17 0.50
C TRP A 265 -18.70 5.71 -0.78
N THR A 266 -17.93 5.70 -1.87
CA THR A 266 -18.40 5.25 -3.18
C THR A 266 -17.61 4.04 -3.63
N PHE A 267 -18.29 3.01 -4.14
CA PHE A 267 -17.69 1.78 -4.62
C PHE A 267 -18.08 1.55 -6.08
N LEU A 268 -17.10 1.46 -6.98
CA LEU A 268 -17.31 1.33 -8.42
C LEU A 268 -16.66 0.05 -8.94
N ALA A 269 -17.46 -0.82 -9.57
CA ALA A 269 -16.94 -2.03 -10.21
C ALA A 269 -16.35 -1.78 -11.60
N PHE A 270 -15.41 -2.63 -11.95
CA PHE A 270 -15.01 -2.90 -13.33
C PHE A 270 -15.73 -4.14 -13.90
N SER A 271 -16.01 -5.12 -13.04
CA SER A 271 -16.49 -6.47 -13.37
C SER A 271 -17.59 -6.94 -12.39
N PRO A 272 -18.52 -7.81 -12.82
CA PRO A 272 -19.66 -8.30 -12.00
C PRO A 272 -19.27 -9.09 -10.75
N ILE A 273 -18.00 -9.45 -10.59
CA ILE A 273 -17.50 -10.20 -9.43
C ILE A 273 -16.59 -9.35 -8.53
N ASN A 274 -16.42 -8.05 -8.81
CA ASN A 274 -15.82 -7.14 -7.82
C ASN A 274 -16.68 -7.09 -6.56
N GLN A 275 -16.03 -7.01 -5.41
CA GLN A 275 -16.71 -7.08 -4.12
C GLN A 275 -16.18 -6.07 -3.11
N VAL A 276 -17.10 -5.57 -2.28
CA VAL A 276 -16.79 -4.90 -1.02
C VAL A 276 -17.36 -5.73 0.12
N LEU A 277 -16.53 -5.99 1.12
CA LEU A 277 -16.86 -6.83 2.26
C LEU A 277 -16.90 -5.97 3.52
N LEU A 278 -18.04 -5.96 4.21
CA LEU A 278 -18.26 -5.15 5.39
C LEU A 278 -18.52 -6.06 6.60
N ASN A 279 -17.66 -6.01 7.60
CA ASN A 279 -17.80 -6.77 8.84
C ASN A 279 -17.75 -5.83 10.04
N ASN A 280 -18.77 -5.85 10.90
CA ASN A 280 -18.79 -5.02 12.11
C ASN A 280 -18.56 -3.52 11.80
N VAL A 281 -19.36 -2.94 10.92
CA VAL A 281 -19.15 -1.59 10.37
C VAL A 281 -20.22 -0.62 10.85
N PHE A 282 -19.81 0.60 11.18
CA PHE A 282 -20.71 1.72 11.48
C PHE A 282 -20.57 2.81 10.41
N MET A 283 -21.67 3.30 9.86
CA MET A 283 -21.69 4.33 8.81
C MET A 283 -22.61 5.49 9.19
N PHE A 284 -22.06 6.69 9.34
CA PHE A 284 -22.85 7.89 9.62
C PHE A 284 -23.57 8.41 8.38
N ALA A 285 -22.92 8.37 7.22
CA ALA A 285 -23.44 8.95 5.98
C ALA A 285 -23.88 7.90 4.92
N GLY A 286 -23.75 6.60 5.23
CA GLY A 286 -24.08 5.52 4.30
C GLY A 286 -23.00 5.30 3.24
N TYR A 287 -23.39 4.75 2.08
CA TYR A 287 -22.48 4.55 0.95
C TYR A 287 -23.24 4.49 -0.39
N ASN A 288 -22.50 4.71 -1.47
CA ASN A 288 -22.96 4.50 -2.84
C ASN A 288 -22.22 3.30 -3.42
N GLN A 289 -22.95 2.43 -4.12
CA GLN A 289 -22.36 1.33 -4.89
C GLN A 289 -22.88 1.33 -6.32
N THR A 290 -21.99 1.15 -7.29
CA THR A 290 -22.33 1.12 -8.72
C THR A 290 -21.68 -0.07 -9.40
N GLY A 291 -22.49 -1.01 -9.89
CA GLY A 291 -22.05 -2.24 -10.55
C GLY A 291 -21.31 -3.25 -9.65
N ILE A 292 -21.19 -2.98 -8.35
CA ILE A 292 -20.38 -3.78 -7.43
C ILE A 292 -21.25 -4.54 -6.43
N ASN A 293 -20.76 -5.68 -5.97
CA ASN A 293 -21.43 -6.46 -4.95
C ASN A 293 -20.93 -6.06 -3.56
N VAL A 294 -21.85 -5.74 -2.64
CA VAL A 294 -21.54 -5.59 -1.21
C VAL A 294 -22.07 -6.79 -0.42
N VAL A 295 -21.21 -7.38 0.40
CA VAL A 295 -21.61 -8.37 1.40
C VAL A 295 -21.31 -7.78 2.77
N ALA A 296 -22.35 -7.62 3.57
CA ALA A 296 -22.27 -7.03 4.90
C ALA A 296 -22.76 -8.04 5.94
N TRP A 297 -21.96 -8.28 6.98
CA TRP A 297 -22.29 -9.25 8.03
C TRP A 297 -21.90 -8.80 9.44
N ALA A 298 -22.38 -9.55 10.43
CA ALA A 298 -22.33 -9.20 11.84
C ALA A 298 -23.09 -7.88 12.11
N SER A 299 -22.54 -6.99 12.94
CA SER A 299 -23.18 -5.71 13.26
C SER A 299 -22.93 -4.70 12.15
N ILE A 300 -23.97 -4.32 11.42
CA ILE A 300 -23.91 -3.22 10.46
C ILE A 300 -24.93 -2.18 10.89
N VAL A 301 -24.43 -0.97 11.15
CA VAL A 301 -25.27 0.18 11.48
C VAL A 301 -25.02 1.25 10.43
N ALA A 302 -26.06 1.65 9.71
CA ALA A 302 -26.00 2.76 8.77
C ALA A 302 -27.11 3.76 9.11
N ALA A 303 -26.74 5.02 9.29
CA ALA A 303 -27.68 6.12 9.51
C ALA A 303 -27.97 6.92 8.23
N GLY A 304 -26.96 7.11 7.38
CA GLY A 304 -27.12 7.77 6.08
C GLY A 304 -27.47 6.80 4.94
N THR A 305 -27.93 7.36 3.83
CA THR A 305 -28.50 6.61 2.69
C THR A 305 -27.54 5.57 2.10
N ILE A 306 -28.06 4.38 1.82
CA ILE A 306 -27.40 3.40 0.96
C ILE A 306 -28.00 3.52 -0.44
N ALA A 307 -27.17 3.87 -1.43
CA ALA A 307 -27.57 3.98 -2.83
C ALA A 307 -26.92 2.88 -3.68
N MET A 308 -27.71 2.22 -4.51
CA MET A 308 -27.31 1.07 -5.32
C MET A 308 -27.71 1.32 -6.78
N THR A 309 -26.76 1.31 -7.72
CA THR A 309 -27.02 1.60 -9.14
C THR A 309 -26.39 0.56 -10.06
N SER A 310 -27.15 -0.05 -10.98
CA SER A 310 -26.58 -0.96 -11.99
C SER A 310 -25.82 -0.22 -13.08
N ILE A 311 -24.84 -0.89 -13.71
CA ILE A 311 -24.09 -0.35 -14.86
C ILE A 311 -24.65 -0.90 -16.16
N ASN A 312 -24.94 -0.01 -17.10
CA ASN A 312 -25.63 -0.30 -18.35
C ASN A 312 -24.97 0.32 -19.60
N ASP A 313 -23.65 0.48 -19.55
CA ASP A 313 -22.83 1.14 -20.58
C ASP A 313 -22.25 0.16 -21.61
N GLY A 314 -22.93 -0.97 -21.83
CA GLY A 314 -22.43 -2.10 -22.63
C GLY A 314 -21.79 -3.20 -21.80
N ARG A 315 -21.36 -2.91 -20.57
CA ARG A 315 -20.86 -3.92 -19.62
C ARG A 315 -21.98 -4.69 -18.88
N ASN A 316 -23.16 -4.08 -18.75
CA ASN A 316 -24.36 -4.68 -18.15
C ASN A 316 -24.10 -5.35 -16.78
N ILE A 317 -23.47 -4.62 -15.87
CA ILE A 317 -23.03 -5.15 -14.58
C ILE A 317 -24.15 -5.00 -13.54
N GLN A 318 -24.49 -6.12 -12.90
CA GLN A 318 -25.45 -6.16 -11.80
C GLN A 318 -24.91 -5.46 -10.53
N THR A 319 -25.80 -5.06 -9.63
CA THR A 319 -25.43 -4.47 -8.33
C THR A 319 -26.19 -5.16 -7.22
N LEU A 320 -25.47 -5.95 -6.42
CA LEU A 320 -26.07 -6.78 -5.39
C LEU A 320 -25.63 -6.32 -4.00
N ALA A 321 -26.52 -6.37 -3.03
CA ALA A 321 -26.18 -6.18 -1.62
C ALA A 321 -26.78 -7.31 -0.77
N ALA A 322 -25.98 -7.90 0.13
CA ALA A 322 -26.45 -8.84 1.13
C ALA A 322 -26.17 -8.29 2.53
N PHE A 323 -27.22 -8.15 3.34
CA PHE A 323 -27.14 -7.65 4.73
C PHE A 323 -27.51 -8.78 5.71
N ILE A 324 -26.52 -9.27 6.46
CA ILE A 324 -26.65 -10.43 7.35
C ILE A 324 -26.50 -9.97 8.80
N GLY A 325 -27.55 -10.11 9.61
CA GLY A 325 -27.55 -9.70 11.03
C GLY A 325 -27.52 -8.19 11.26
N SER A 326 -27.83 -7.40 10.24
CA SER A 326 -27.64 -5.94 10.21
C SER A 326 -28.81 -5.16 10.82
N GLY A 327 -28.53 -4.03 11.47
CA GLY A 327 -29.51 -3.07 11.99
C GLY A 327 -29.41 -1.74 11.24
N LEU A 328 -30.06 -1.65 10.08
CA LEU A 328 -30.01 -0.45 9.25
C LEU A 328 -31.06 0.57 9.72
N GLN A 329 -30.63 1.81 9.92
CA GLN A 329 -31.50 2.94 10.28
C GLN A 329 -31.59 3.96 9.15
N CYS A 330 -31.17 3.57 7.95
CA CYS A 330 -31.03 4.44 6.80
C CYS A 330 -32.10 4.20 5.74
N ALA A 331 -32.24 5.17 4.85
CA ALA A 331 -32.91 4.97 3.57
C ALA A 331 -32.07 4.06 2.65
N ILE A 332 -32.75 3.27 1.82
CA ILE A 332 -32.15 2.47 0.76
C ILE A 332 -32.77 2.88 -0.57
N THR A 333 -31.93 3.17 -1.55
CA THR A 333 -32.33 3.50 -2.92
C THR A 333 -31.68 2.53 -3.88
N GLU A 334 -32.50 1.80 -4.65
CA GLU A 334 -32.06 0.90 -5.70
C GLU A 334 -32.51 1.45 -7.05
N THR A 335 -31.54 1.70 -7.93
CA THR A 335 -31.78 2.31 -9.23
C THR A 335 -31.26 1.41 -10.33
N TRP A 336 -32.18 0.74 -11.01
CA TRP A 336 -31.91 0.05 -12.24
C TRP A 336 -32.02 1.00 -13.43
N THR A 337 -30.92 1.19 -14.14
CA THR A 337 -30.94 1.98 -15.39
C THR A 337 -31.34 1.08 -16.55
N ALA A 338 -32.36 1.44 -17.33
CA ALA A 338 -32.78 0.60 -18.44
C ALA A 338 -31.74 0.57 -19.56
N SER A 339 -31.32 -0.62 -19.98
CA SER A 339 -30.67 -0.85 -21.26
C SER A 339 -31.09 -2.20 -21.85
N GLY A 340 -30.88 -2.43 -23.14
CA GLY A 340 -31.30 -3.65 -23.82
C GLY A 340 -30.63 -4.96 -23.34
N GLY A 341 -29.79 -4.92 -22.29
CA GLY A 341 -29.16 -6.09 -21.67
C GLY A 341 -29.89 -6.56 -20.40
N ALA A 342 -29.69 -7.83 -20.04
CA ALA A 342 -30.22 -8.39 -18.80
C ALA A 342 -29.26 -8.15 -17.62
N ASN A 343 -29.54 -7.14 -16.80
CA ASN A 343 -28.92 -6.95 -15.48
C ASN A 343 -29.97 -6.52 -14.44
N SER A 344 -29.57 -6.47 -13.16
CA SER A 344 -30.46 -6.15 -12.05
C SER A 344 -29.76 -5.32 -10.98
N VAL A 345 -30.57 -4.71 -10.11
CA VAL A 345 -30.14 -4.18 -8.82
C VAL A 345 -30.95 -4.90 -7.76
N ALA A 346 -30.28 -5.48 -6.76
CA ALA A 346 -31.01 -6.20 -5.73
C ALA A 346 -30.36 -6.14 -4.36
N SER A 347 -31.18 -6.02 -3.32
CA SER A 347 -30.76 -6.23 -1.94
C SER A 347 -31.41 -7.47 -1.30
N THR A 348 -30.66 -8.16 -0.46
CA THR A 348 -31.12 -9.32 0.30
C THR A 348 -30.86 -9.08 1.79
N PHE A 349 -31.85 -9.33 2.64
CA PHE A 349 -31.69 -9.21 4.08
C PHE A 349 -31.88 -10.56 4.76
N ILE A 350 -30.90 -10.93 5.58
CA ILE A 350 -30.86 -12.17 6.34
C ILE A 350 -30.79 -11.81 7.82
N ALA A 351 -31.87 -12.04 8.56
CA ALA A 351 -31.94 -11.74 10.00
C ALA A 351 -31.57 -10.28 10.37
N GLY A 352 -31.95 -9.31 9.53
CA GLY A 352 -31.72 -7.88 9.75
C GLY A 352 -33.00 -7.05 9.67
N SER A 353 -32.90 -5.76 10.00
CA SER A 353 -33.98 -4.78 9.85
C SER A 353 -33.51 -3.53 9.10
N CYS A 354 -34.45 -2.84 8.46
CA CYS A 354 -34.24 -1.52 7.86
C CYS A 354 -35.34 -0.57 8.32
N ASN A 355 -35.01 0.40 9.18
CA ASN A 355 -36.00 1.32 9.74
C ASN A 355 -36.29 2.55 8.85
N GLY A 356 -35.61 2.69 7.71
CA GLY A 356 -35.80 3.81 6.79
C GLY A 356 -36.82 3.56 5.67
N THR A 357 -36.73 4.41 4.64
CA THR A 357 -37.51 4.30 3.40
C THR A 357 -36.81 3.37 2.41
N LEU A 358 -37.58 2.58 1.66
CA LEU A 358 -37.09 1.86 0.48
C LEU A 358 -37.57 2.58 -0.79
N THR A 359 -36.66 2.89 -1.70
CA THR A 359 -36.99 3.37 -3.04
C THR A 359 -36.48 2.38 -4.07
N LEU A 360 -37.39 1.83 -4.88
CA LEU A 360 -37.07 0.99 -6.02
C LEU A 360 -37.38 1.76 -7.30
N ASP A 361 -36.38 1.92 -8.15
CA ASP A 361 -36.49 2.63 -9.42
C ASP A 361 -36.06 1.70 -10.57
N GLY A 362 -37.03 1.32 -11.41
CA GLY A 362 -36.82 0.48 -12.58
C GLY A 362 -37.28 -0.97 -12.41
N ALA A 363 -37.66 -1.60 -13.52
CA ALA A 363 -38.31 -2.92 -13.56
C ALA A 363 -37.47 -4.09 -13.01
N GLN A 364 -36.16 -3.92 -12.87
CA GLN A 364 -35.22 -4.94 -12.35
C GLN A 364 -34.60 -4.53 -11.00
N ALA A 365 -35.19 -3.56 -10.29
CA ALA A 365 -34.87 -3.26 -8.89
C ALA A 365 -35.68 -4.19 -7.97
N THR A 366 -35.02 -4.99 -7.14
CA THR A 366 -35.69 -6.02 -6.32
C THR A 366 -35.13 -6.13 -4.90
N VAL A 367 -36.02 -6.41 -3.94
CA VAL A 367 -35.63 -6.75 -2.57
C VAL A 367 -36.09 -8.17 -2.24
N ASP A 368 -35.17 -8.96 -1.71
CA ASP A 368 -35.43 -10.33 -1.25
C ASP A 368 -35.34 -10.45 0.29
N PRO A 369 -36.46 -10.70 0.98
CA PRO A 369 -36.48 -11.04 2.39
C PRO A 369 -36.14 -12.52 2.63
N ALA A 370 -34.93 -12.81 3.09
CA ALA A 370 -34.46 -14.20 3.17
C ALA A 370 -35.08 -15.02 4.32
N SER A 371 -35.57 -14.40 5.41
CA SER A 371 -36.01 -15.15 6.59
C SER A 371 -37.10 -14.52 7.47
N SER A 372 -37.43 -13.23 7.31
CA SER A 372 -38.53 -12.57 8.03
C SER A 372 -39.09 -11.41 7.21
N PRO A 373 -40.35 -10.99 7.43
CA PRO A 373 -40.87 -9.79 6.79
C PRO A 373 -40.02 -8.60 7.20
N ILE A 374 -39.34 -7.97 6.25
CA ILE A 374 -38.64 -6.71 6.49
C ILE A 374 -39.71 -5.63 6.46
N ALA A 375 -39.89 -4.95 7.59
CA ALA A 375 -40.67 -3.73 7.60
C ALA A 375 -39.79 -2.58 7.10
N PHE A 376 -40.37 -1.70 6.28
CA PHE A 376 -39.81 -0.39 5.97
C PHE A 376 -40.76 0.66 6.55
N PRO A 377 -40.61 1.05 7.83
CA PRO A 377 -41.53 1.97 8.50
C PRO A 377 -41.61 3.34 7.83
N GLY A 378 -40.52 3.77 7.19
CA GLY A 378 -40.49 4.99 6.37
C GLY A 378 -41.34 4.89 5.10
N GLY A 379 -41.74 3.68 4.69
CA GLY A 379 -42.52 3.41 3.50
C GLY A 379 -41.70 2.83 2.35
N VAL A 380 -42.40 2.42 1.30
CA VAL A 380 -41.84 1.90 0.03
C VAL A 380 -42.30 2.80 -1.11
N THR A 381 -41.35 3.32 -1.88
CA THR A 381 -41.58 4.12 -3.09
C THR A 381 -41.19 3.29 -4.31
N LEU A 382 -42.08 3.18 -5.30
CA LEU A 382 -41.87 2.43 -6.54
C LEU A 382 -41.90 3.40 -7.73
N LEU A 383 -40.86 3.40 -8.54
CA LEU A 383 -40.69 4.28 -9.70
C LEU A 383 -40.41 3.45 -10.96
N ASN A 384 -40.74 4.01 -12.13
CA ASN A 384 -40.36 3.50 -13.46
C ASN A 384 -40.59 1.98 -13.66
N GLY A 385 -41.73 1.47 -13.20
CA GLY A 385 -42.12 0.08 -13.36
C GLY A 385 -41.50 -0.89 -12.34
N ALA A 386 -40.92 -0.38 -11.25
CA ALA A 386 -40.38 -1.21 -10.19
C ALA A 386 -41.43 -2.16 -9.58
N PRO A 387 -41.09 -3.45 -9.35
CA PRO A 387 -42.00 -4.41 -8.77
C PRO A 387 -42.28 -4.11 -7.29
N ASP A 388 -43.49 -4.44 -6.82
CA ASP A 388 -43.84 -4.28 -5.40
C ASP A 388 -43.16 -5.37 -4.56
N PRO A 389 -42.22 -5.02 -3.66
CA PRO A 389 -41.49 -6.00 -2.84
C PRO A 389 -42.42 -6.74 -1.87
N ARG A 390 -43.59 -6.18 -1.54
CA ARG A 390 -44.58 -6.80 -0.64
C ARG A 390 -45.20 -8.07 -1.20
N LYS A 391 -45.23 -8.22 -2.53
CA LYS A 391 -45.75 -9.45 -3.15
C LYS A 391 -44.83 -10.65 -2.92
N ASN A 392 -43.54 -10.42 -2.69
CA ASN A 392 -42.57 -11.46 -2.33
C ASN A 392 -42.54 -11.73 -0.81
N LEU A 393 -43.03 -10.80 0.01
CA LEU A 393 -43.02 -10.88 1.48
C LEU A 393 -44.13 -11.76 2.06
N THR A 394 -45.25 -11.97 1.36
CA THR A 394 -46.46 -12.62 1.93
C THR A 394 -46.72 -14.05 1.46
N GLY A 395 -45.86 -14.66 0.64
CA GLY A 395 -46.13 -16.01 0.14
C GLY A 395 -44.97 -16.71 -0.52
N ALA A 396 -44.12 -17.39 0.25
CA ALA A 396 -43.32 -18.51 -0.27
C ALA A 396 -42.86 -19.47 0.83
N LYS A 397 -43.44 -20.67 0.87
CA LYS A 397 -42.75 -21.91 1.33
C LYS A 397 -41.56 -22.30 0.40
N GLY A 398 -41.13 -21.39 -0.47
CA GLY A 398 -40.05 -21.55 -1.46
C GLY A 398 -38.78 -20.77 -1.17
N GLY A 399 -38.64 -20.14 0.01
CA GLY A 399 -37.47 -19.34 0.41
C GLY A 399 -36.12 -20.08 0.36
N ASN A 400 -36.12 -21.42 0.31
CA ASN A 400 -34.88 -22.18 0.11
C ASN A 400 -34.30 -22.08 -1.31
N ALA A 401 -35.07 -21.78 -2.36
CA ALA A 401 -34.55 -21.70 -3.73
C ALA A 401 -33.85 -20.35 -4.03
N ALA A 402 -34.33 -19.25 -3.44
CA ALA A 402 -33.70 -17.94 -3.57
C ALA A 402 -32.48 -17.81 -2.62
N LEU A 403 -32.57 -18.35 -1.39
CA LEU A 403 -31.41 -18.52 -0.52
C LEU A 403 -30.35 -19.42 -1.18
N ALA A 404 -30.77 -20.52 -1.82
CA ALA A 404 -29.86 -21.34 -2.63
C ALA A 404 -29.32 -20.57 -3.84
N SER A 405 -30.10 -19.73 -4.54
CA SER A 405 -29.61 -18.95 -5.69
C SER A 405 -28.61 -17.87 -5.28
N VAL A 406 -28.86 -17.13 -4.19
CA VAL A 406 -27.95 -16.10 -3.68
C VAL A 406 -26.73 -16.74 -3.03
N CYS A 407 -26.88 -17.80 -2.23
CA CYS A 407 -25.73 -18.57 -1.73
C CYS A 407 -24.98 -19.29 -2.84
N THR A 408 -25.63 -19.75 -3.91
CA THR A 408 -24.97 -20.36 -5.08
C THR A 408 -24.35 -19.31 -5.99
N GLN A 409 -24.92 -18.11 -6.14
CA GLN A 409 -24.30 -16.99 -6.84
C GLN A 409 -23.13 -16.41 -6.03
N LEU A 410 -23.24 -16.27 -4.71
CA LEU A 410 -22.14 -15.89 -3.82
C LEU A 410 -21.07 -17.00 -3.72
N ALA A 411 -21.45 -18.27 -3.77
CA ALA A 411 -20.50 -19.41 -3.81
C ALA A 411 -19.87 -19.58 -5.20
N ALA A 412 -20.59 -19.33 -6.30
CA ALA A 412 -20.07 -19.34 -7.67
C ALA A 412 -19.18 -18.13 -7.96
N THR A 413 -19.40 -17.00 -7.29
CA THR A 413 -18.49 -15.83 -7.29
C THR A 413 -17.36 -15.95 -6.27
N GLY A 414 -17.25 -17.09 -5.57
CA GLY A 414 -16.11 -17.39 -4.69
C GLY A 414 -16.07 -16.61 -3.37
N ALA A 415 -17.19 -16.02 -2.92
CA ALA A 415 -17.24 -15.24 -1.68
C ALA A 415 -16.99 -16.08 -0.41
N PHE A 416 -17.27 -17.40 -0.45
CA PHE A 416 -17.13 -18.32 0.69
C PHE A 416 -16.09 -19.44 0.51
N LYS A 417 -15.43 -19.53 -0.65
CA LYS A 417 -14.28 -20.42 -0.81
C LYS A 417 -13.04 -19.67 -0.34
N ASP A 418 -12.80 -19.68 0.96
CA ASP A 418 -11.42 -19.53 1.43
C ASP A 418 -10.69 -20.80 0.99
N SER A 419 -9.74 -20.65 0.07
CA SER A 419 -8.92 -21.75 -0.42
C SER A 419 -7.94 -22.17 0.68
N THR A 420 -8.42 -22.97 1.63
CA THR A 420 -7.57 -23.83 2.44
C THR A 420 -7.77 -25.28 1.98
N THR A 421 -7.27 -25.55 0.78
CA THR A 421 -6.58 -26.78 0.40
C THR A 421 -5.48 -26.39 -0.58
#